data_AF-A0A285VHG3-F1
#
_entry.id   AF-A0A285VHG3-F1
#
_cell.length_a   1.000
_cell.length_b   1.000
_cell.length_c   1.000
_cell.angle_alpha   90.00
_cell.angle_beta   90.00
_cell.angle_gamma   90.00
#
_symmetry.space_group_name_H-M   'P 1'
#
loop_
_entity.id
_entity.type
_entity.pdbx_description
1 polymer ?
#
loop_
_entity_poly.entity_id
_entity_poly.type
_entity_poly.pdbx_seq_one_letter_code
_entity_poly.pdbx_strand_id
1 'polypeptide(L)'
;MQLLGVGRDADVFALDGGRVLRRYRDPQRSAEREARVMAHARAAGLPVPEVFDVDGADLVLQRIEGPTMAAALVRRPWTLAAQARVLAGLHRAVHEVPAPEWLPGVGDLGGTALLHLDLHPENVLLAAGGPVVIDWTNAARGPAGADVADAWLVMSVGSVPGGRLQAAVVGGRAGHLRPVVPPGGRAGPDRRPAGGRGPSARRSQPGRPRTGAHPPPRGPGVSAASLLPGRIWAPPVTPGPP
;
A
#
# COMPACT_ATOMS: atom_id res chain seq x y z
N MET A 1 12.16 -17.17 -22.95
CA MET A 1 11.74 -16.06 -22.07
C MET A 1 12.93 -15.68 -21.20
N GLN A 2 13.33 -14.40 -21.22
CA GLN A 2 14.44 -13.89 -20.39
C GLN A 2 13.87 -13.29 -19.11
N LEU A 3 14.43 -13.61 -17.94
CA LEU A 3 14.04 -12.97 -16.68
C LEU A 3 14.58 -11.53 -16.65
N LEU A 4 13.68 -10.55 -16.52
CA LEU A 4 14.02 -9.13 -16.43
C LEU A 4 14.10 -8.63 -14.99
N GLY A 5 13.31 -9.24 -14.10
CA GLY A 5 13.24 -8.82 -12.71
C GLY A 5 12.61 -9.88 -11.82
N VAL A 6 13.02 -9.88 -10.57
CA VAL A 6 12.53 -10.76 -9.51
C VAL A 6 11.91 -9.85 -8.46
N GLY A 7 10.58 -9.82 -8.41
CA GLY A 7 9.85 -9.14 -7.35
C GLY A 7 9.75 -10.00 -6.09
N ARG A 8 9.11 -9.46 -5.04
CA ARG A 8 8.86 -10.21 -3.81
C ARG A 8 7.93 -11.41 -4.06
N ASP A 9 6.84 -11.15 -4.77
CA ASP A 9 5.75 -12.12 -4.96
C ASP A 9 5.60 -12.58 -6.42
N ALA A 10 6.26 -11.91 -7.36
CA ALA A 10 6.14 -12.16 -8.78
C ALA A 10 7.48 -12.06 -9.51
N ASP A 11 7.63 -12.84 -10.57
CA ASP A 11 8.77 -12.77 -11.47
C ASP A 11 8.34 -12.11 -12.79
N VAL A 12 9.22 -11.30 -13.38
CA VAL A 12 8.95 -10.54 -14.60
C VAL A 12 9.84 -11.04 -15.72
N PHE A 13 9.23 -11.50 -16.80
CA PHE A 13 9.91 -12.06 -17.97
C PHE A 13 9.71 -11.17 -19.19
N ALA A 14 10.76 -11.00 -19.99
CA ALA A 14 10.67 -10.38 -21.30
C ALA A 14 9.87 -11.25 -22.25
N LEU A 15 8.93 -10.62 -22.97
CA LEU A 15 8.26 -11.17 -24.13
C LEU A 15 8.55 -10.31 -25.36
N ASP A 16 8.31 -10.86 -26.54
CA ASP A 16 8.50 -10.14 -27.80
C ASP A 16 7.44 -9.05 -28.02
N GLY A 17 7.77 -8.08 -28.87
CA GLY A 17 6.85 -7.00 -29.25
C GLY A 17 6.68 -5.91 -28.19
N GLY A 18 7.69 -5.70 -27.34
CA GLY A 18 7.63 -4.68 -26.29
C GLY A 18 6.70 -5.05 -25.13
N ARG A 19 6.66 -6.33 -24.78
CA ARG A 19 5.79 -6.87 -23.72
C ARG A 19 6.60 -7.51 -22.60
N VAL A 20 5.98 -7.62 -21.43
CA VAL A 20 6.50 -8.39 -20.31
C VAL A 20 5.41 -9.28 -19.74
N LEU A 21 5.81 -10.43 -19.20
CA LEU A 21 4.96 -11.29 -18.39
C LEU A 21 5.32 -11.05 -16.93
N ARG A 22 4.35 -10.59 -16.13
CA ARG A 22 4.41 -10.65 -14.66
C ARG A 22 3.70 -11.94 -14.22
N ARG A 23 4.41 -12.84 -13.57
CA ARG A 23 3.87 -14.11 -13.05
C ARG A 23 3.97 -14.15 -11.54
N TYR A 24 2.83 -14.26 -10.86
CA TYR A 24 2.81 -14.48 -9.42
C TYR A 24 3.34 -15.88 -9.08
N ARG A 25 4.17 -15.98 -8.02
CA ARG A 25 4.74 -17.26 -7.58
C ARG A 25 3.72 -18.15 -6.89
N ASP A 26 2.71 -17.55 -6.28
CA ASP A 26 1.55 -18.24 -5.75
C ASP A 26 0.58 -18.51 -6.93
N PRO A 27 0.43 -19.76 -7.39
CA PRO A 27 -0.43 -20.08 -8.53
C PRO A 27 -1.92 -19.99 -8.19
N GLN A 28 -2.30 -19.90 -6.90
CA GLN A 28 -3.68 -19.67 -6.48
C GLN A 28 -4.03 -18.18 -6.47
N ARG A 29 -3.04 -17.29 -6.51
CA ARG A 29 -3.25 -15.85 -6.59
C ARG A 29 -3.62 -15.46 -8.02
N SER A 30 -4.71 -14.71 -8.14
CA SER A 30 -5.24 -14.28 -9.43
C SER A 30 -4.88 -12.81 -9.72
N ALA A 31 -4.43 -12.55 -10.96
CA ALA A 31 -3.95 -11.26 -11.44
C ALA A 31 -5.08 -10.40 -12.05
N GLU A 32 -6.28 -10.95 -12.22
CA GLU A 32 -7.42 -10.31 -12.87
C GLU A 32 -7.89 -9.08 -12.10
N ARG A 33 -7.76 -9.05 -10.77
CA ARG A 33 -8.06 -7.84 -9.99
C ARG A 33 -7.14 -6.70 -10.40
N GLU A 34 -5.84 -6.96 -10.45
CA GLU A 34 -4.82 -5.97 -10.85
C GLU A 34 -5.05 -5.53 -12.30
N ALA A 35 -5.26 -6.48 -13.21
CA ALA A 35 -5.56 -6.20 -14.61
C ALA A 35 -6.77 -5.26 -14.78
N ARG A 36 -7.87 -5.53 -14.06
CA ARG A 36 -9.08 -4.71 -14.11
C ARG A 36 -8.88 -3.32 -13.51
N VAL A 37 -8.08 -3.19 -12.45
CA VAL A 37 -7.70 -1.87 -11.91
C VAL A 37 -6.87 -1.09 -12.94
N MET A 38 -5.85 -1.72 -13.53
CA MET A 38 -4.99 -1.07 -14.52
C MET A 38 -5.78 -0.63 -15.76
N ALA A 39 -6.69 -1.48 -16.25
CA ALA A 39 -7.58 -1.13 -17.36
C ALA A 39 -8.48 0.07 -17.02
N HIS A 40 -9.05 0.10 -15.81
CA HIS A 40 -9.86 1.23 -15.31
C HIS A 40 -9.03 2.52 -15.21
N ALA A 41 -7.84 2.44 -14.60
CA ALA A 41 -6.90 3.55 -14.48
C ALA A 41 -6.49 4.11 -15.85
N ARG A 42 -6.16 3.24 -16.80
CA ARG A 42 -5.81 3.62 -18.18
C ARG A 42 -6.96 4.30 -18.91
N ALA A 43 -8.16 3.76 -18.78
CA ALA A 43 -9.37 4.35 -19.38
C ALA A 43 -9.66 5.76 -18.82
N ALA A 44 -9.29 6.01 -17.56
CA ALA A 44 -9.36 7.33 -16.94
C ALA A 44 -8.18 8.26 -17.31
N GLY A 45 -7.25 7.82 -18.16
CA GLY A 45 -6.13 8.64 -18.65
C GLY A 45 -4.88 8.60 -17.77
N LEU A 46 -4.82 7.73 -16.77
CA LEU A 46 -3.61 7.61 -15.93
C LEU A 46 -2.45 6.98 -16.72
N PRO A 47 -1.20 7.41 -16.45
CA PRO A 47 -0.04 6.84 -17.11
C PRO A 47 0.30 5.48 -16.50
N VAL A 48 -0.36 4.43 -16.99
CA VAL A 48 -0.17 3.05 -16.58
C VAL A 48 0.16 2.16 -17.79
N PRO A 49 0.91 1.05 -17.60
CA PRO A 49 1.15 0.10 -18.67
C PRO A 49 -0.16 -0.43 -19.25
N GLU A 50 -0.19 -0.65 -20.57
CA GLU A 50 -1.27 -1.39 -21.19
C GLU A 50 -1.29 -2.85 -20.70
N VAL A 51 -2.48 -3.37 -20.43
CA VAL A 51 -2.70 -4.79 -20.15
C VAL A 51 -3.11 -5.46 -21.45
N PHE A 52 -2.36 -6.46 -21.89
CA PHE A 52 -2.65 -7.20 -23.12
C PHE A 52 -3.43 -8.49 -22.85
N ASP A 53 -3.11 -9.18 -21.75
CA ASP A 53 -3.71 -10.48 -21.42
C ASP A 53 -3.58 -10.78 -19.93
N VAL A 54 -4.46 -11.64 -19.42
CA VAL A 54 -4.43 -12.14 -18.04
C VAL A 54 -4.99 -13.57 -17.99
N ASP A 55 -4.25 -14.47 -17.33
CA ASP A 55 -4.63 -15.86 -17.13
C ASP A 55 -4.16 -16.36 -15.76
N GLY A 56 -5.07 -16.42 -14.79
CA GLY A 56 -4.76 -16.87 -13.44
C GLY A 56 -3.67 -16.00 -12.78
N ALA A 57 -2.51 -16.59 -12.54
CA ALA A 57 -1.36 -15.92 -11.92
C ALA A 57 -0.52 -15.06 -12.90
N ASP A 58 -0.83 -15.11 -14.19
CA ASP A 58 -0.07 -14.47 -15.25
C ASP A 58 -0.74 -13.19 -15.74
N LEU A 59 0.07 -12.13 -15.91
CA LEU A 59 -0.36 -10.83 -16.40
C LEU A 59 0.62 -10.34 -17.48
N VAL A 60 0.12 -10.18 -18.71
CA VAL A 60 0.92 -9.69 -19.84
C VAL A 60 0.72 -8.18 -20.00
N LEU A 61 1.81 -7.44 -19.89
CA LEU A 61 1.82 -5.98 -19.82
C LEU A 61 2.71 -5.35 -20.89
N GLN A 62 2.45 -4.08 -21.18
CA GLN A 62 3.39 -3.21 -21.87
C GLN A 62 4.72 -3.13 -21.12
N ARG A 63 5.81 -3.38 -21.85
CA ARG A 63 7.15 -3.14 -21.36
C ARG A 63 7.42 -1.63 -21.36
N ILE A 64 7.78 -1.11 -20.20
CA ILE A 64 8.16 0.29 -20.03
C ILE A 64 9.67 0.38 -19.89
N GLU A 65 10.31 1.13 -20.80
CA GLU A 65 11.75 1.36 -20.78
C GLU A 65 12.07 2.60 -19.94
N GLY A 66 12.87 2.42 -18.89
CA GLY A 66 13.33 3.51 -18.03
C GLY A 66 13.76 3.02 -16.65
N PRO A 67 14.57 3.81 -15.92
CA PRO A 67 14.82 3.53 -14.51
C PRO A 67 13.59 3.83 -13.67
N THR A 68 13.50 3.21 -12.49
CA THR A 68 12.57 3.70 -11.46
C THR A 68 12.96 5.12 -11.02
N MET A 69 11.98 5.87 -10.53
CA MET A 69 12.19 7.19 -9.93
C MET A 69 13.19 7.10 -8.76
N ALA A 70 13.10 6.04 -7.94
CA ALA A 70 14.07 5.75 -6.88
C ALA A 70 15.50 5.57 -7.41
N ALA A 71 15.70 4.75 -8.44
CA ALA A 71 17.02 4.54 -9.05
C ALA A 71 17.58 5.85 -9.65
N ALA A 72 16.71 6.69 -10.22
CA ALA A 72 17.09 8.01 -10.70
C ALA A 72 17.49 8.97 -9.56
N LEU A 73 16.79 8.95 -8.42
CA LEU A 73 17.13 9.74 -7.23
C LEU A 73 18.49 9.35 -6.64
N VAL A 74 18.79 8.06 -6.58
CA VAL A 74 20.11 7.58 -6.11
C VAL A 74 21.23 8.14 -6.98
N ARG A 75 21.03 8.19 -8.31
CA ARG A 75 22.02 8.71 -9.26
C ARG A 75 22.09 10.25 -9.27
N ARG A 76 20.98 10.94 -9.02
CA ARG A 76 20.85 12.40 -9.15
C ARG A 76 20.07 13.00 -7.97
N PRO A 77 20.64 13.00 -6.76
CA PRO A 77 19.91 13.38 -5.54
C PRO A 77 19.46 14.85 -5.52
N TRP A 78 20.14 15.74 -6.26
CA TRP A 78 19.72 17.14 -6.41
C TRP A 78 18.36 17.31 -7.12
N THR A 79 17.85 16.28 -7.78
CA THR A 79 16.53 16.31 -8.44
C THR A 79 15.37 16.02 -7.47
N LEU A 80 15.65 15.78 -6.19
CA LEU A 80 14.66 15.41 -5.17
C LEU A 80 13.39 16.27 -5.20
N ALA A 81 13.52 17.59 -5.12
CA ALA A 81 12.37 18.48 -5.08
C ALA A 81 11.55 18.42 -6.38
N ALA A 82 12.19 18.22 -7.54
CA ALA A 82 11.48 18.07 -8.80
C ALA A 82 10.72 16.75 -8.86
N GLN A 83 11.35 15.63 -8.46
CA GLN A 83 10.71 14.32 -8.47
C GLN A 83 9.59 14.21 -7.42
N ALA A 84 9.73 14.86 -6.26
CA ALA A 84 8.67 14.95 -5.27
C ALA A 84 7.42 15.67 -5.81
N ARG A 85 7.59 16.71 -6.64
CA ARG A 85 6.46 17.37 -7.31
C ARG A 85 5.79 16.44 -8.33
N VAL A 86 6.58 15.66 -9.07
CA VAL A 86 6.05 14.65 -10.01
C VAL A 86 5.25 13.60 -9.25
N LEU A 87 5.80 13.01 -8.19
CA LEU A 87 5.11 12.01 -7.37
C LEU A 87 3.82 12.57 -6.76
N ALA A 88 3.85 13.79 -6.22
CA ALA A 88 2.65 14.45 -5.71
C ALA A 88 1.60 14.70 -6.81
N GLY A 89 2.03 15.01 -8.03
CA GLY A 89 1.14 15.12 -9.19
C GLY A 89 0.49 13.78 -9.55
N LEU A 90 1.25 12.68 -9.51
CA LEU A 90 0.73 11.34 -9.75
C LEU A 90 -0.29 10.94 -8.68
N HIS A 91 -0.03 11.19 -7.39
CA HIS A 91 -1.03 10.96 -6.35
C HIS A 91 -2.34 11.70 -6.64
N ARG A 92 -2.27 13.00 -6.96
CA ARG A 92 -3.48 13.78 -7.28
C ARG A 92 -4.23 13.20 -8.47
N ALA A 93 -3.52 12.87 -9.55
CA ALA A 93 -4.14 12.26 -10.73
C ALA A 93 -4.85 10.94 -10.37
N VAL A 94 -4.21 10.07 -9.58
CA VAL A 94 -4.85 8.83 -9.11
C VAL A 94 -6.11 9.13 -8.28
N HIS A 95 -6.05 10.11 -7.39
CA HIS A 95 -7.16 10.46 -6.49
C HIS A 95 -8.32 11.16 -7.17
N GLU A 96 -8.11 11.72 -8.37
CA GLU A 96 -9.17 12.27 -9.23
C GLU A 96 -10.00 11.17 -9.89
N VAL A 97 -9.46 9.95 -10.01
CA VAL A 97 -10.18 8.82 -10.60
C VAL A 97 -11.14 8.22 -9.57
N PRO A 98 -12.45 8.13 -9.87
CA PRO A 98 -13.38 7.40 -9.03
C PRO A 98 -13.04 5.90 -9.03
N ALA A 99 -13.00 5.28 -7.86
CA ALA A 99 -12.84 3.85 -7.74
C ALA A 99 -14.07 3.13 -8.28
N PRO A 100 -13.91 2.02 -9.00
CA PRO A 100 -15.06 1.24 -9.45
C PRO A 100 -15.73 0.53 -8.26
N GLU A 101 -17.04 0.30 -8.35
CA GLU A 101 -17.85 -0.21 -7.23
C GLU A 101 -17.39 -1.58 -6.71
N TRP A 102 -16.87 -2.42 -7.60
CA TRP A 102 -16.37 -3.76 -7.26
C TRP A 102 -15.05 -3.76 -6.47
N LEU A 103 -14.33 -2.62 -6.43
CA LEU A 103 -13.06 -2.53 -5.74
C LEU A 103 -13.29 -2.45 -4.22
N PRO A 104 -12.60 -3.24 -3.38
CA PRO A 104 -12.84 -3.24 -1.94
C PRO A 104 -12.45 -1.90 -1.32
N GLY A 105 -13.20 -1.49 -0.29
CA GLY A 105 -12.89 -0.31 0.51
C GLY A 105 -11.77 -0.57 1.51
N VAL A 106 -11.00 0.47 1.85
CA VAL A 106 -10.02 0.42 2.95
C VAL A 106 -10.74 0.58 4.28
N GLY A 107 -11.08 -0.55 4.90
CA GLY A 107 -11.83 -0.58 6.17
C GLY A 107 -13.13 0.22 6.08
N ASP A 108 -13.48 0.91 7.17
CA ASP A 108 -14.70 1.72 7.29
C ASP A 108 -14.46 3.23 7.05
N LEU A 109 -13.36 3.59 6.38
CA LEU A 109 -12.91 4.98 6.25
C LEU A 109 -13.73 5.82 5.25
N GLY A 110 -14.65 5.21 4.50
CA GLY A 110 -15.44 5.87 3.46
C GLY A 110 -14.60 6.33 2.25
N GLY A 111 -15.16 7.20 1.42
CA GLY A 111 -14.48 7.75 0.22
C GLY A 111 -14.67 6.93 -1.05
N THR A 112 -14.52 7.62 -2.19
CA THR A 112 -14.81 7.07 -3.53
C THR A 112 -13.62 7.16 -4.48
N ALA A 113 -12.46 7.63 -4.02
CA ALA A 113 -11.28 7.74 -4.86
C ALA A 113 -10.64 6.36 -5.08
N LEU A 114 -10.06 6.17 -6.26
CA LEU A 114 -9.10 5.11 -6.51
C LEU A 114 -7.86 5.38 -5.68
N LEU A 115 -7.41 4.36 -4.96
CA LEU A 115 -6.20 4.37 -4.15
C LEU A 115 -5.20 3.39 -4.75
N HIS A 116 -3.91 3.72 -4.70
CA HIS A 116 -2.83 2.84 -5.10
C HIS A 116 -2.31 1.99 -3.93
N LEU A 117 -2.20 2.59 -2.73
CA LEU A 117 -1.67 1.99 -1.49
C LEU A 117 -0.28 1.36 -1.61
N ASP A 118 0.51 1.88 -2.55
CA ASP A 118 1.95 1.60 -2.67
C ASP A 118 2.63 2.60 -3.64
N LEU A 119 2.09 3.82 -3.76
CA LEU A 119 2.60 4.78 -4.72
C LEU A 119 3.81 5.51 -4.14
N HIS A 120 5.00 4.98 -4.43
CA HIS A 120 6.28 5.55 -4.03
C HIS A 120 7.30 5.48 -5.18
N PRO A 121 8.50 6.10 -5.06
CA PRO A 121 9.44 6.19 -6.17
C PRO A 121 9.92 4.87 -6.79
N GLU A 122 9.78 3.71 -6.15
CA GLU A 122 10.12 2.44 -6.80
C GLU A 122 9.02 1.98 -7.77
N ASN A 123 7.76 2.32 -7.48
CA ASN A 123 6.60 2.00 -8.31
C ASN A 123 6.29 3.07 -9.37
N VAL A 124 7.30 3.88 -9.73
CA VAL A 124 7.21 4.84 -10.84
C VAL A 124 8.40 4.65 -11.77
N LEU A 125 8.15 4.30 -13.03
CA LEU A 125 9.17 4.22 -14.08
C LEU A 125 9.25 5.54 -14.84
N LEU A 126 10.47 6.05 -15.05
CA LEU A 126 10.73 7.28 -15.80
C LEU A 126 10.98 6.95 -17.28
N ALA A 127 9.91 6.85 -18.06
CA ALA A 127 9.97 6.57 -19.48
C ALA A 127 10.21 7.86 -20.31
N ALA A 128 10.59 7.70 -21.57
CA ALA A 128 10.79 8.82 -22.49
C ALA A 128 9.53 9.69 -22.66
N GLY A 129 8.34 9.07 -22.59
CA GLY A 129 7.04 9.75 -22.66
C GLY A 129 6.54 10.33 -21.34
N GLY A 130 7.28 10.20 -20.24
CA GLY A 130 6.88 10.65 -18.92
C GLY A 130 6.86 9.54 -17.87
N PRO A 131 6.49 9.87 -16.61
CA PRO A 131 6.41 8.90 -15.53
C PRO A 131 5.25 7.93 -15.76
N VAL A 132 5.47 6.64 -15.49
CA VAL A 132 4.48 5.58 -15.58
C VAL A 132 4.35 4.89 -14.22
N VAL A 133 3.13 4.78 -13.71
CA VAL A 133 2.82 4.15 -12.42
C VAL A 133 2.60 2.66 -12.62
N ILE A 134 3.31 1.85 -11.84
CA ILE A 134 3.29 0.38 -11.89
C ILE A 134 2.86 -0.21 -10.55
N ASP A 135 2.64 -1.51 -10.53
CA ASP A 135 2.28 -2.29 -9.34
C ASP A 135 0.97 -1.88 -8.66
N TRP A 136 -0.14 -2.11 -9.36
CA TRP A 136 -1.50 -1.80 -8.89
C TRP A 136 -2.10 -2.87 -7.99
N THR A 137 -1.25 -3.74 -7.45
CA THR A 137 -1.64 -4.88 -6.62
C THR A 137 -2.47 -4.47 -5.41
N ASN A 138 -2.07 -3.40 -4.73
CA ASN A 138 -2.66 -3.00 -3.45
C ASN A 138 -3.86 -2.06 -3.63
N ALA A 139 -4.27 -1.80 -4.87
CA ALA A 139 -5.29 -0.82 -5.15
C ALA A 139 -6.62 -1.11 -4.45
N ALA A 140 -7.23 -0.04 -3.96
CA ALA A 140 -8.46 -0.08 -3.19
C ALA A 140 -9.31 1.17 -3.43
N ARG A 141 -10.50 1.19 -2.85
CA ARG A 141 -11.35 2.39 -2.74
C ARG A 141 -11.18 3.02 -1.37
N GLY A 142 -11.11 4.34 -1.31
CA GLY A 142 -11.16 5.03 -0.02
C GLY A 142 -10.93 6.52 -0.08
N PRO A 143 -10.55 7.14 1.05
CA PRO A 143 -10.19 8.55 1.07
C PRO A 143 -8.76 8.73 0.56
N ALA A 144 -8.53 9.74 -0.29
CA ALA A 144 -7.22 10.09 -0.86
C ALA A 144 -6.10 10.20 0.18
N GLY A 145 -6.42 10.63 1.41
CA GLY A 145 -5.48 10.73 2.51
C GLY A 145 -4.86 9.40 2.96
N ALA A 146 -5.52 8.26 2.72
CA ALA A 146 -4.98 6.94 3.04
C ALA A 146 -3.72 6.63 2.20
N ASP A 147 -3.76 6.93 0.91
CA ASP A 147 -2.62 6.77 -0.01
C ASP A 147 -1.43 7.64 0.39
N VAL A 148 -1.69 8.89 0.81
CA VAL A 148 -0.63 9.81 1.23
C VAL A 148 0.02 9.34 2.54
N ALA A 149 -0.80 8.84 3.47
CA ALA A 149 -0.31 8.27 4.73
C ALA A 149 0.54 7.03 4.50
N ASP A 150 0.11 6.13 3.60
CA ASP A 150 0.85 4.93 3.23
C ASP A 150 2.20 5.25 2.58
N ALA A 151 2.22 6.13 1.56
CA ALA A 151 3.45 6.58 0.93
C ALA A 151 4.42 7.23 1.94
N TRP A 152 3.88 8.02 2.88
CA TRP A 152 4.69 8.61 3.95
C TRP A 152 5.30 7.55 4.88
N LEU A 153 4.57 6.49 5.22
CA LEU A 153 5.08 5.37 6.02
C LEU A 153 6.19 4.61 5.27
N VAL A 154 5.95 4.23 4.02
CA VAL A 154 6.92 3.52 3.19
C VAL A 154 8.21 4.33 3.03
N MET A 155 8.11 5.62 2.75
CA MET A 155 9.29 6.49 2.61
C MET A 155 10.00 6.77 3.94
N SER A 156 9.29 6.74 5.07
CA SER A 156 9.87 7.04 6.40
C SER A 156 10.55 5.84 7.03
N VAL A 157 10.02 4.64 6.80
CA VAL A 157 10.54 3.38 7.33
C VAL A 157 11.53 2.73 6.36
N GLY A 158 11.47 3.10 5.07
CA GLY A 158 12.35 2.60 4.03
C GLY A 158 13.77 3.08 4.18
N SER A 159 14.71 2.13 4.17
CA SER A 159 16.14 2.44 4.14
C SER A 159 16.53 2.85 2.73
N VAL A 160 16.31 4.12 2.37
CA VAL A 160 16.81 4.64 1.10
C VAL A 160 18.33 4.78 1.19
N PRO A 161 19.11 4.12 0.31
CA PRO A 161 20.55 4.34 0.24
C PRO A 161 20.83 5.83 -0.01
N GLY A 162 21.49 6.48 0.95
CA GLY A 162 21.92 7.87 0.81
C GLY A 162 21.58 8.80 1.96
N GLY A 163 20.88 8.38 3.03
CA GLY A 163 20.73 9.07 4.34
C GLY A 163 20.04 10.46 4.36
N ARG A 164 20.23 11.25 3.31
CA ARG A 164 19.70 12.59 3.09
C ARG A 164 18.21 12.59 2.74
N LEU A 165 17.71 11.51 2.12
CA LEU A 165 16.27 11.37 1.82
C LEU A 165 15.47 11.13 3.10
N GLN A 166 15.93 10.21 3.95
CA GLN A 166 15.36 9.98 5.28
C GLN A 166 15.47 11.25 6.12
N ALA A 167 16.60 11.97 6.08
CA ALA A 167 16.76 13.24 6.77
C ALA A 167 15.85 14.37 6.23
N ALA A 168 15.51 14.40 4.93
CA ALA A 168 14.59 15.38 4.37
C ALA A 168 13.12 15.07 4.72
N VAL A 169 12.73 13.79 4.68
CA VAL A 169 11.39 13.31 5.08
C VAL A 169 11.16 13.48 6.58
N VAL A 170 12.18 13.18 7.40
CA VAL A 170 12.15 13.36 8.87
C VAL A 170 12.34 14.83 9.25
N GLY A 171 13.18 15.59 8.54
CA GLY A 171 13.48 17.00 8.80
C GLY A 171 12.33 17.96 8.47
N GLY A 172 11.38 17.55 7.62
CA GLY A 172 10.13 18.28 7.39
C GLY A 172 9.21 18.34 8.62
N ARG A 173 9.51 17.59 9.68
CA ARG A 173 8.69 17.49 10.91
C ARG A 173 8.86 18.64 11.91
N ALA A 174 9.69 19.65 11.63
CA ALA A 174 9.78 20.83 12.51
C ALA A 174 8.70 21.90 12.23
N GLY A 175 8.01 21.83 11.08
CA GLY A 175 7.16 22.91 10.61
C GLY A 175 5.73 22.86 11.14
N HIS A 176 4.92 21.90 10.71
CA HIS A 176 3.48 21.95 10.90
C HIS A 176 2.93 20.55 11.11
N LEU A 177 2.53 20.24 12.35
CA LEU A 177 1.42 19.37 12.75
C LEU A 177 1.49 19.24 14.28
N ARG A 178 0.75 20.09 15.02
CA ARG A 178 0.52 19.86 16.45
C ARG A 178 -0.41 18.65 16.56
N PRO A 179 -0.07 17.60 17.33
CA PRO A 179 -1.03 16.55 17.64
C PRO A 179 -2.16 17.17 18.48
N VAL A 180 -3.38 17.16 17.95
CA VAL A 180 -4.57 17.34 18.76
C VAL A 180 -4.75 16.03 19.53
N VAL A 181 -4.25 16.00 20.76
CA VAL A 181 -4.60 14.98 21.74
C VAL A 181 -5.88 15.46 22.43
N PRO A 182 -7.06 14.82 22.24
CA PRO A 182 -8.21 15.12 23.07
C PRO A 182 -7.84 14.76 24.53
N PRO A 183 -8.19 15.59 25.52
CA PRO A 183 -7.84 15.30 26.91
C PRO A 183 -8.56 14.02 27.34
N GLY A 184 -7.79 12.93 27.46
CA GLY A 184 -8.23 11.71 28.11
C GLY A 184 -8.59 12.02 29.56
N GLY A 185 -9.87 11.82 29.90
CA GLY A 185 -10.39 11.95 31.25
C GLY A 185 -9.56 11.08 32.21
N ARG A 186 -8.92 11.73 33.18
CA ARG A 186 -8.26 11.05 34.29
C ARG A 186 -9.34 10.38 35.14
N ALA A 187 -9.31 9.05 35.22
CA ALA A 187 -9.98 8.31 36.26
C ALA A 187 -9.39 8.75 37.62
N GLY A 188 -10.19 9.43 38.43
CA GLY A 188 -9.86 9.79 39.81
C GLY A 188 -9.97 8.55 40.72
N PRO A 189 -9.23 8.51 41.83
CA PRO A 189 -9.17 7.34 42.71
C PRO A 189 -10.48 7.15 43.50
N ASP A 190 -10.80 5.88 43.70
CA ASP A 190 -11.90 5.33 44.50
C ASP A 190 -12.24 6.15 45.75
N ARG A 191 -13.48 6.62 45.83
CA ARG A 191 -14.13 6.98 47.10
C ARG A 191 -15.28 6.02 47.35
N ARG A 192 -15.07 5.10 48.29
CA ARG A 192 -16.14 4.32 48.94
C ARG A 192 -17.12 5.28 49.64
N PRO A 193 -18.43 5.01 49.61
CA PRO A 193 -19.33 5.42 50.69
C PRO A 193 -19.68 4.25 51.59
N ALA A 194 -19.92 4.59 52.85
CA ALA A 194 -20.17 3.70 53.96
C ALA A 194 -21.62 3.18 54.00
N GLY A 195 -21.76 1.95 54.52
CA GLY A 195 -22.79 1.51 55.48
C GLY A 195 -24.27 1.82 55.24
N GLY A 196 -25.05 0.78 54.96
CA GLY A 196 -26.49 0.72 55.22
C GLY A 196 -26.97 -0.73 55.27
N ARG A 197 -27.51 -1.16 56.42
CA ARG A 197 -27.86 -2.57 56.76
C ARG A 197 -29.29 -2.94 56.36
N GLY A 198 -29.45 -4.16 55.83
CA GLY A 198 -30.56 -5.11 56.12
C GLY A 198 -31.71 -5.21 55.09
N PRO A 199 -32.52 -6.30 55.11
CA PRO A 199 -32.20 -7.70 55.41
C PRO A 199 -32.70 -8.72 54.36
N SER A 200 -32.08 -9.91 54.43
CA SER A 200 -32.48 -11.27 53.99
C SER A 200 -33.84 -11.51 53.30
N ALA A 201 -33.80 -12.16 52.13
CA ALA A 201 -34.76 -13.21 51.78
C ALA A 201 -34.13 -14.30 50.89
N ARG A 202 -34.06 -15.52 51.42
CA ARG A 202 -33.83 -16.76 50.68
C ARG A 202 -35.01 -17.01 49.73
N ARG A 203 -34.73 -17.39 48.48
CA ARG A 203 -35.60 -18.29 47.72
C ARG A 203 -34.80 -19.17 46.80
N SER A 204 -35.18 -20.43 46.79
CA SER A 204 -34.51 -21.57 46.18
C SER A 204 -35.17 -21.92 44.83
N GLN A 205 -34.35 -22.46 43.91
CA GLN A 205 -34.66 -23.37 42.78
C GLN A 205 -35.35 -22.80 41.51
N PRO A 206 -35.36 -23.54 40.36
CA PRO A 206 -34.33 -24.42 39.76
C PRO A 206 -34.14 -24.20 38.23
N GLY A 207 -33.07 -24.80 37.68
CA GLY A 207 -32.97 -25.38 36.32
C GLY A 207 -33.32 -24.55 35.07
N ARG A 208 -32.30 -24.16 34.29
CA ARG A 208 -32.45 -23.84 32.85
C ARG A 208 -31.45 -24.62 32.00
N PRO A 209 -31.85 -25.04 30.78
CA PRO A 209 -31.10 -26.00 29.97
C PRO A 209 -29.88 -25.34 29.30
N ARG A 210 -28.82 -26.13 29.15
CA ARG A 210 -27.64 -25.83 28.33
C ARG A 210 -28.05 -25.80 26.87
N THR A 211 -27.94 -24.64 26.23
CA THR A 211 -27.81 -24.54 24.77
C THR A 211 -26.48 -23.84 24.49
N GLY A 212 -25.63 -24.54 23.74
CA GLY A 212 -24.32 -24.04 23.35
C GLY A 212 -24.46 -22.92 22.32
N ALA A 213 -23.79 -21.80 22.58
CA ALA A 213 -23.50 -20.79 21.58
C ALA A 213 -21.97 -20.63 21.53
N HIS A 214 -21.37 -21.19 20.48
CA HIS A 214 -20.01 -20.84 20.07
C HIS A 214 -19.99 -19.38 19.61
N PRO A 215 -18.99 -18.57 20.00
CA PRO A 215 -18.76 -17.28 19.34
C PRO A 215 -18.29 -17.51 17.89
N PRO A 216 -18.62 -16.61 16.94
CA PRO A 216 -18.18 -16.74 15.55
C PRO A 216 -16.64 -16.63 15.46
N PRO A 217 -16.00 -17.32 14.49
CA PRO A 217 -14.56 -17.24 14.33
C PRO A 217 -14.13 -15.83 13.94
N ARG A 218 -13.06 -15.36 14.61
CA ARG A 218 -12.36 -14.13 14.26
C ARG A 218 -11.78 -14.29 12.84
N GLY A 219 -12.17 -13.41 11.93
CA GLY A 219 -11.56 -13.31 10.60
C GLY A 219 -10.05 -13.06 10.69
N PRO A 220 -9.27 -13.38 9.64
CA PRO A 220 -7.83 -13.29 9.70
C PRO A 220 -7.42 -11.82 9.90
N GLY A 221 -6.84 -11.55 11.07
CA GLY A 221 -6.24 -10.27 11.38
C GLY A 221 -5.11 -9.98 10.40
N VAL A 222 -5.16 -8.81 9.77
CA VAL A 222 -4.09 -8.30 8.94
C VAL A 222 -2.86 -8.12 9.84
N SER A 223 -1.89 -9.02 9.71
CA SER A 223 -0.68 -8.98 10.52
C SER A 223 0.19 -7.79 10.09
N ALA A 224 0.64 -7.01 11.07
CA ALA A 224 1.47 -5.81 10.90
C ALA A 224 2.89 -6.08 10.34
N ALA A 225 3.18 -7.28 9.84
CA ALA A 225 4.48 -7.69 9.31
C ALA A 225 4.69 -7.36 7.81
N SER A 226 3.73 -6.71 7.15
CA SER A 226 3.80 -6.40 5.70
C SER A 226 4.46 -5.05 5.37
N LEU A 227 5.00 -4.31 6.35
CA LEU A 227 5.35 -2.88 6.20
C LEU A 227 6.86 -2.55 6.16
N LEU A 228 7.72 -3.42 5.62
CA LEU A 228 9.16 -3.12 5.47
C LEU A 228 9.57 -2.92 3.99
N PRO A 229 10.19 -1.78 3.60
CA PRO A 229 10.42 -1.45 2.18
C PRO A 229 11.60 -2.18 1.54
N GLY A 230 11.40 -2.53 0.26
CA GLY A 230 12.29 -3.33 -0.57
C GLY A 230 13.47 -2.56 -1.17
N ARG A 231 14.38 -3.34 -1.76
CA ARG A 231 15.48 -2.92 -2.63
C ARG A 231 15.27 -3.58 -3.98
N ILE A 232 14.54 -3.00 -4.93
CA ILE A 232 14.35 -3.69 -6.22
C ILE A 232 14.18 -2.70 -7.38
N TRP A 233 15.30 -2.24 -7.95
CA TRP A 233 15.49 -2.01 -9.40
C TRP A 233 16.95 -1.59 -9.65
N ALA A 234 17.86 -2.55 -9.62
CA ALA A 234 19.18 -2.39 -10.21
C ALA A 234 19.57 -3.72 -10.85
N PRO A 235 20.12 -3.73 -12.08
CA PRO A 235 20.70 -4.94 -12.64
C PRO A 235 21.82 -5.44 -11.71
N PRO A 236 22.07 -6.76 -11.63
CA PRO A 236 23.23 -7.28 -10.89
C PRO A 236 24.51 -6.62 -11.44
N VAL A 237 25.29 -6.01 -10.55
CA VAL A 237 26.63 -5.54 -10.88
C VAL A 237 27.48 -6.77 -11.10
N THR A 238 27.76 -7.11 -12.35
CA THR A 238 28.77 -8.12 -12.69
C THR A 238 30.15 -7.56 -12.36
N PRO A 239 30.98 -8.23 -11.53
CA PRO A 239 32.40 -7.90 -11.49
C PRO A 239 32.98 -8.26 -12.86
N GLY A 240 33.54 -7.27 -13.56
CA GLY A 240 34.34 -7.51 -14.77
C GLY A 240 35.66 -8.19 -14.38
N PRO A 241 36.14 -9.19 -15.13
CA PRO A 241 37.42 -9.84 -14.83
C PRO A 241 38.59 -9.25 -15.66
N PRO A 242 39.84 -9.60 -15.33
CA PRO A 242 40.36 -10.03 -14.02
C PRO A 242 41.23 -8.95 -13.34
#